data_AF-A0A3D3QIE4-F1
#
_entry.id   AF-A0A3D3QIE4-F1
#
_cell.length_a   1.000
_cell.length_b   1.000
_cell.length_c   1.000
_cell.angle_alpha   90.00
_cell.angle_beta   90.00
_cell.angle_gamma   90.00
#
_symmetry.space_group_name_H-M   'P 1'
#
loop_
_entity.id
_entity.type
_entity.pdbx_description
1 polymer ?
#
loop_
_entity_poly.entity_id
_entity_poly.type
_entity_poly.pdbx_seq_one_letter_code
_entity_poly.pdbx_strand_id
1 'polypeptide(L)'
;FRQCVSGEKLAKPMIYMSLDGPDLGSDDENLAWRAAAAFMEQTGKVGHVEINLKKLIPAGAGLGGGSSDAAAVIRCLAKLTAFTDKNMLNDIARGIGSDVAFFLGDSTTAIGTGRGDCIEQIDPLPQRPIAVA
;
A
#
# COMPACT_ATOMS: atom_id res chain seq x y z
N PHE A 1 6.86 2.82 14.04
CA PHE A 1 5.57 2.29 14.50
C PHE A 1 5.60 2.11 16.01
N ARG A 2 4.94 3.00 16.77
CA ARG A 2 4.68 2.73 18.20
C ARG A 2 3.39 1.92 18.28
N GLN A 3 3.45 0.72 18.87
CA GLN A 3 2.29 -0.14 19.05
C GLN A 3 1.35 0.46 20.10
N CYS A 4 0.05 0.49 19.79
CA CYS A 4 -1.00 0.31 20.79
C CYS A 4 -1.92 -0.79 20.25
N VAL A 5 -1.66 -2.03 20.65
CA VAL A 5 -2.50 -3.19 20.32
C VAL A 5 -3.32 -3.53 21.55
N SER A 6 -4.37 -2.74 21.79
CA SER A 6 -5.46 -3.10 22.71
C SER A 6 -6.71 -3.36 21.86
N GLY A 7 -7.15 -4.61 21.85
CA GLY A 7 -8.21 -5.13 20.99
C GLY A 7 -9.62 -4.69 21.38
N GLU A 8 -9.89 -3.39 21.35
CA GLU A 8 -11.26 -2.87 21.32
C GLU A 8 -11.55 -2.28 19.93
N LYS A 9 -12.64 -2.76 19.33
CA LYS A 9 -13.12 -2.28 18.03
C LYS A 9 -13.63 -0.85 18.21
N LEU A 10 -12.81 0.15 17.90
CA LEU A 10 -13.22 1.56 17.94
C LEU A 10 -14.37 1.80 16.95
N ALA A 11 -15.31 2.66 17.32
CA ALA A 11 -16.50 2.98 16.52
C ALA A 11 -16.19 3.67 15.17
N LYS A 12 -14.97 4.20 15.01
CA LYS A 12 -14.44 4.73 13.75
C LYS A 12 -12.93 4.44 13.68
N PRO A 13 -12.39 3.97 12.53
CA PRO A 13 -10.95 3.81 12.38
C PRO A 13 -10.26 5.18 12.55
N MET A 14 -9.27 5.23 13.43
CA MET A 14 -8.49 6.44 13.69
C MET A 14 -7.12 6.29 13.02
N ILE A 15 -6.89 7.05 11.96
CA ILE A 15 -5.66 7.04 11.18
C ILE A 15 -5.03 8.42 11.26
N TYR A 16 -3.81 8.50 11.81
CA TYR A 16 -2.98 9.70 11.72
C TYR A 16 -1.90 9.50 10.68
N MET A 17 -1.69 10.52 9.86
CA MET A 17 -0.66 10.51 8.84
C MET A 17 0.22 11.76 8.99
N SER A 18 1.53 11.56 8.93
CA SER A 18 2.51 12.63 8.77
C SER A 18 3.25 12.41 7.46
N LEU A 19 3.33 13.46 6.67
CA LEU A 19 3.91 13.46 5.33
C LEU A 19 5.16 14.35 5.31
N ASP A 20 6.26 13.83 4.79
CA ASP A 20 7.51 14.57 4.54
C ASP A 20 7.95 14.32 3.09
N GLY A 21 8.26 15.38 2.34
CA GLY A 21 8.71 15.29 0.94
C GLY A 21 7.87 16.11 -0.06
N PRO A 22 8.06 15.87 -1.37
CA PRO A 22 7.42 16.65 -2.43
C PRO A 22 5.97 16.22 -2.72
N ASP A 23 5.15 17.16 -3.20
CA ASP A 23 3.79 16.98 -3.72
C ASP A 23 2.91 16.05 -2.87
N LEU A 24 2.63 16.49 -1.64
CA LEU A 24 2.06 15.64 -0.58
C LEU A 24 0.56 15.31 -0.74
N GLY A 25 -0.18 16.05 -1.57
CA GLY A 25 -1.63 15.89 -1.72
C GLY A 25 -2.41 16.14 -0.41
N SER A 26 -3.70 15.79 -0.37
CA SER A 26 -4.45 15.72 0.89
C SER A 26 -4.30 14.33 1.53
N ASP A 27 -4.41 14.27 2.86
CA ASP A 27 -4.20 13.03 3.64
C ASP A 27 -5.17 11.90 3.25
N ASP A 28 -6.43 12.22 2.95
CA ASP A 28 -7.48 11.26 2.62
C ASP A 28 -7.47 10.80 1.15
N GLU A 29 -6.85 11.59 0.26
CA GLU A 29 -6.53 11.19 -1.11
C GLU A 29 -5.28 10.30 -1.17
N ASN A 30 -4.45 10.29 -0.12
CA ASN A 30 -3.22 9.51 -0.08
C ASN A 30 -3.52 7.99 -0.09
N LEU A 31 -2.95 7.27 -1.07
CA LEU A 31 -3.18 5.83 -1.22
C LEU A 31 -2.70 5.03 0.00
N ALA A 32 -1.69 5.50 0.74
CA ALA A 32 -1.24 4.87 1.98
C ALA A 32 -2.28 5.00 3.09
N TRP A 33 -2.99 6.13 3.17
CA TRP A 33 -4.08 6.33 4.12
C TRP A 33 -5.26 5.42 3.77
N ARG A 34 -5.65 5.41 2.49
CA ARG A 34 -6.72 4.56 1.96
C ARG A 34 -6.43 3.07 2.19
N ALA A 35 -5.17 2.67 2.06
CA ALA A 35 -4.72 1.32 2.36
C ALA A 35 -4.93 0.92 3.82
N ALA A 36 -4.57 1.79 4.77
CA ALA A 36 -4.83 1.53 6.17
C ALA A 36 -6.33 1.48 6.48
N ALA A 37 -7.12 2.41 5.95
CA ALA A 37 -8.57 2.44 6.12
C ALA A 37 -9.22 1.14 5.62
N ALA A 38 -8.92 0.74 4.38
CA ALA A 38 -9.47 -0.48 3.79
C ALA A 38 -9.04 -1.75 4.54
N PHE A 39 -7.78 -1.83 4.97
CA PHE A 39 -7.31 -2.95 5.79
C PHE A 39 -8.06 -3.03 7.13
N MET A 40 -8.23 -1.90 7.82
CA MET A 40 -8.94 -1.85 9.10
C MET A 40 -10.41 -2.26 8.93
N GLU A 41 -11.07 -1.76 7.90
CA GLU A 41 -12.48 -2.06 7.61
C GLU A 41 -12.69 -3.55 7.28
N GLN A 42 -11.88 -4.12 6.39
CA GLN A 42 -12.08 -5.49 5.91
C GLN A 42 -11.61 -6.55 6.91
N THR A 43 -10.56 -6.28 7.69
CA THR A 43 -9.99 -7.28 8.61
C THR A 43 -10.48 -7.14 10.05
N GLY A 44 -10.86 -5.93 10.46
CA GLY A 44 -11.18 -5.60 11.85
C GLY A 44 -10.02 -5.79 12.85
N LYS A 45 -8.76 -5.90 12.37
CA LYS A 45 -7.60 -6.28 13.18
C LYS A 45 -6.87 -5.12 13.86
N VAL A 46 -7.29 -3.87 13.63
CA VAL A 46 -6.63 -2.67 14.14
C VAL A 46 -7.67 -1.59 14.41
N GLY A 47 -7.58 -0.95 15.59
CA GLY A 47 -8.41 0.21 15.96
C GLY A 47 -7.73 1.55 15.66
N HIS A 48 -6.39 1.57 15.67
CA HIS A 48 -5.60 2.79 15.53
C HIS A 48 -4.34 2.56 14.69
N VAL A 49 -4.03 3.49 13.78
CA VAL A 49 -2.83 3.43 12.94
C VAL A 49 -2.20 4.83 12.84
N GLU A 50 -0.88 4.89 13.02
CA GLU A 50 -0.06 6.08 12.77
C GLU A 50 0.92 5.78 11.62
N ILE A 51 0.87 6.58 10.56
CA ILE A 51 1.70 6.45 9.36
C ILE A 51 2.60 7.66 9.23
N ASN A 52 3.91 7.42 9.28
CA ASN A 52 4.90 8.44 8.96
C ASN A 52 5.48 8.09 7.59
N LEU A 53 5.13 8.87 6.56
CA LEU A 53 5.49 8.61 5.18
C LEU A 53 6.46 9.67 4.67
N LYS A 54 7.65 9.22 4.27
CA LYS A 54 8.63 10.06 3.59
C LYS A 54 8.60 9.79 2.09
N LYS A 55 8.16 10.77 1.31
CA LYS A 55 8.07 10.72 -0.14
C LYS A 55 9.40 11.12 -0.76
N LEU A 56 9.96 10.22 -1.55
CA LEU A 56 11.11 10.50 -2.42
C LEU A 56 10.68 10.57 -3.89
N ILE A 57 9.64 9.82 -4.25
CA ILE A 57 9.03 9.82 -5.58
C ILE A 57 7.88 10.84 -5.58
N PRO A 58 7.94 11.90 -6.41
CA PRO A 58 6.86 12.87 -6.54
C PRO A 58 5.54 12.21 -6.94
N ALA A 59 4.43 12.77 -6.46
CA ALA A 59 3.11 12.35 -6.92
C ALA A 59 2.96 12.59 -8.43
N GLY A 60 2.30 11.67 -9.13
CA GLY A 60 2.05 11.82 -10.58
C GLY A 60 3.25 11.61 -11.50
N ALA A 61 4.45 11.26 -11.00
CA ALA A 61 5.65 11.04 -11.82
C ALA A 61 5.61 9.80 -12.73
N GLY A 62 4.53 9.01 -12.72
CA GLY A 62 4.41 7.79 -13.52
C GLY A 62 5.26 6.60 -13.04
N LEU A 63 5.87 6.70 -11.85
CA LEU A 63 6.77 5.67 -11.28
C LEU A 63 6.11 4.75 -10.26
N GLY A 64 4.79 4.87 -10.06
CA GLY A 64 4.05 4.02 -9.12
C GLY A 64 4.33 4.28 -7.63
N GLY A 65 4.94 5.42 -7.27
CA GLY A 65 5.34 5.71 -5.89
C GLY A 65 4.21 5.61 -4.88
N GLY A 66 3.05 6.23 -5.14
CA GLY A 66 1.89 6.14 -4.24
C GLY A 66 1.33 4.73 -4.11
N SER A 67 1.34 3.94 -5.20
CA SER A 67 0.89 2.55 -5.18
C SER A 67 1.84 1.65 -4.38
N SER A 68 3.14 1.92 -4.46
CA SER A 68 4.17 1.27 -3.65
C SER A 68 4.02 1.58 -2.16
N ASP A 69 3.73 2.85 -1.82
CA ASP A 69 3.46 3.27 -0.44
C ASP A 69 2.24 2.53 0.14
N ALA A 70 1.14 2.46 -0.62
CA ALA A 70 -0.08 1.74 -0.25
C ALA A 70 0.19 0.25 0.00
N ALA A 71 0.88 -0.41 -0.92
CA ALA A 71 1.26 -1.81 -0.77
C ALA A 71 2.16 -2.04 0.46
N ALA A 72 3.07 -1.11 0.75
CA ALA A 72 3.90 -1.16 1.95
C ALA A 72 3.08 -1.06 3.24
N VAL A 73 2.07 -0.19 3.28
CA VAL A 73 1.14 -0.11 4.43
C VAL A 73 0.39 -1.43 4.63
N ILE A 74 -0.18 -2.01 3.56
CA ILE A 74 -0.89 -3.30 3.64
C ILE A 74 0.04 -4.38 4.21
N ARG A 75 1.27 -4.52 3.68
CA ARG A 75 2.25 -5.49 4.20
C ARG A 75 2.60 -5.26 5.66
N CYS A 76 2.80 -3.99 6.06
CA CYS A 76 3.14 -3.66 7.44
C CYS A 76 2.00 -4.04 8.39
N LEU A 77 0.76 -3.67 8.07
CA LEU A 77 -0.41 -3.99 8.88
C LEU A 77 -0.67 -5.49 8.95
N ALA A 78 -0.58 -6.20 7.82
CA ALA A 78 -0.69 -7.66 7.78
C ALA A 78 0.34 -8.32 8.72
N LYS A 79 1.60 -7.88 8.64
CA LYS A 79 2.67 -8.40 9.52
C LYS A 79 2.45 -8.06 10.99
N LEU A 80 2.08 -6.82 11.31
CA LEU A 80 1.86 -6.36 12.69
C LEU A 80 0.66 -7.05 13.37
N THR A 81 -0.33 -7.47 12.58
CA THR A 81 -1.55 -8.12 13.06
C THR A 81 -1.51 -9.65 12.88
N ALA A 82 -0.41 -10.21 12.38
CA ALA A 82 -0.27 -11.61 11.98
C ALA A 82 -1.42 -12.08 11.04
N PHE A 83 -1.90 -11.19 10.18
CA PHE A 83 -2.94 -11.49 9.20
C PHE A 83 -2.33 -12.10 7.94
N THR A 84 -2.81 -13.28 7.54
CA THR A 84 -2.17 -14.12 6.51
C THR A 84 -3.07 -14.46 5.31
N ASP A 85 -4.32 -13.97 5.27
CA ASP A 85 -5.22 -14.24 4.14
C ASP A 85 -4.79 -13.45 2.90
N LYS A 86 -4.03 -14.11 2.03
CA LYS A 86 -3.51 -13.51 0.79
C LYS A 86 -4.60 -13.09 -0.17
N ASN A 87 -5.76 -13.76 -0.20
CA ASN A 87 -6.82 -13.39 -1.13
C ASN A 87 -7.43 -12.05 -0.72
N MET A 88 -7.76 -11.91 0.57
CA MET A 88 -8.28 -10.64 1.09
C MET A 88 -7.25 -9.50 0.96
N LEU A 89 -5.96 -9.75 1.20
CA LEU A 89 -4.92 -8.73 1.00
C LEU A 89 -4.85 -8.26 -0.46
N ASN A 90 -4.97 -9.19 -1.42
CA ASN A 90 -5.03 -8.85 -2.83
C ASN A 90 -6.30 -8.08 -3.19
N ASP A 91 -7.44 -8.45 -2.63
CA ASP A 91 -8.71 -7.74 -2.88
C ASP A 91 -8.68 -6.31 -2.33
N ILE A 92 -8.09 -6.10 -1.15
CA ILE A 92 -7.80 -4.76 -0.61
C ILE A 92 -6.93 -3.97 -1.59
N ALA A 93 -5.82 -4.54 -2.05
CA ALA A 93 -4.91 -3.87 -2.97
C ALA A 93 -5.59 -3.48 -4.30
N ARG A 94 -6.32 -4.41 -4.92
CA ARG A 94 -7.07 -4.17 -6.17
C ARG A 94 -8.12 -3.07 -6.00
N GLY A 95 -8.80 -3.03 -4.85
CA GLY A 95 -9.78 -1.99 -4.54
C GLY A 95 -9.19 -0.58 -4.41
N ILE A 96 -7.90 -0.47 -4.08
CA ILE A 96 -7.22 0.82 -3.96
C ILE A 96 -6.70 1.30 -5.32
N GLY A 97 -6.06 0.40 -6.08
CA GLY A 97 -5.58 0.69 -7.43
C GLY A 97 -4.84 -0.49 -8.06
N SER A 98 -4.86 -0.56 -9.40
CA SER A 98 -4.29 -1.68 -10.15
C SER A 98 -2.81 -1.92 -9.87
N ASP A 99 -2.00 -0.85 -9.83
CA ASP A 99 -0.58 -0.94 -9.52
C ASP A 99 -0.30 -1.37 -8.06
N VAL A 100 -1.24 -1.14 -7.13
CA VAL A 100 -1.07 -1.56 -5.73
C VAL A 100 -1.00 -3.08 -5.64
N ALA A 101 -1.79 -3.79 -6.45
CA ALA A 101 -1.75 -5.25 -6.52
C ALA A 101 -0.39 -5.74 -7.04
N PHE A 102 0.17 -5.08 -8.06
CA PHE A 102 1.53 -5.37 -8.52
C PHE A 102 2.56 -5.16 -7.40
N PHE A 103 2.56 -4.00 -6.76
CA PHE A 103 3.51 -3.69 -5.70
C PHE A 103 3.32 -4.53 -4.44
N LEU A 104 2.13 -5.07 -4.17
CA LEU A 104 1.87 -5.95 -3.03
C LEU A 104 2.48 -7.34 -3.23
N GLY A 105 2.50 -7.83 -4.47
CA GLY A 105 3.07 -9.11 -4.84
C GLY A 105 4.60 -9.16 -4.67
N ASP A 106 5.14 -10.37 -4.75
CA ASP A 106 6.59 -10.63 -4.59
C ASP A 106 7.37 -10.52 -5.92
N SER A 107 6.71 -10.14 -7.01
CA SER A 107 7.33 -10.12 -8.33
C SER A 107 8.09 -8.82 -8.62
N THR A 108 9.29 -8.94 -9.17
CA THR A 108 10.05 -7.79 -9.71
C THR A 108 9.62 -7.40 -11.12
N THR A 109 8.97 -8.31 -11.84
CA THR A 109 8.55 -8.11 -13.24
C THR A 109 7.32 -8.94 -13.53
N ALA A 110 6.28 -8.30 -14.08
CA ALA A 110 5.03 -8.97 -14.36
C ALA A 110 4.34 -8.40 -15.59
N ILE A 111 3.50 -9.21 -16.21
CA ILE A 111 2.51 -8.77 -17.17
C ILE A 111 1.24 -8.42 -16.38
N GLY A 112 0.82 -7.16 -16.46
CA GLY A 112 -0.49 -6.72 -15.98
C GLY A 112 -1.52 -6.83 -17.09
N THR A 113 -2.60 -7.57 -16.85
CA THR A 113 -3.76 -7.66 -17.77
C THR A 113 -5.01 -7.05 -17.13
N GLY A 114 -6.13 -6.98 -17.88
CA GLY A 114 -7.34 -6.31 -17.41
C GLY A 114 -7.13 -4.80 -17.34
N ARG A 115 -7.24 -4.22 -16.13
CA ARG A 115 -6.85 -2.81 -15.89
C ARG A 115 -5.41 -2.70 -15.36
N GLY A 116 -4.64 -3.79 -15.38
CA GLY A 116 -3.32 -3.89 -14.79
C GLY A 116 -3.30 -4.54 -13.40
N ASP A 117 -4.45 -5.01 -12.90
CA ASP A 117 -4.64 -5.59 -11.56
C ASP A 117 -4.64 -7.13 -11.53
N CYS A 118 -4.64 -7.75 -12.72
CA CYS A 118 -4.39 -9.17 -12.92
C CYS A 118 -2.90 -9.37 -13.25
N ILE A 119 -2.13 -9.82 -12.25
CA ILE A 119 -0.67 -9.88 -12.32
C ILE A 119 -0.22 -11.30 -12.65
N GLU A 120 0.44 -11.46 -13.78
CA GLU A 120 1.15 -12.68 -14.17
C GLU A 120 2.66 -12.44 -14.05
N GLN A 121 3.31 -13.14 -13.12
CA GLN A 121 4.75 -13.02 -12.94
C GLN A 121 5.51 -13.59 -14.14
N ILE A 122 6.53 -12.86 -14.58
CA ILE A 122 7.46 -13.31 -15.63
C ILE A 122 8.90 -13.21 -15.13
N ASP A 123 9.82 -13.77 -15.90
CA ASP A 123 11.24 -13.68 -15.59
C ASP A 123 11.70 -12.20 -15.56
N PRO A 124 12.61 -11.85 -14.64
CA PRO A 124 13.15 -10.49 -14.57
C PRO A 124 13.77 -10.04 -15.88
N LEU A 125 13.58 -8.78 -16.22
CA LEU A 125 14.28 -8.18 -17.36
C LEU A 125 15.80 -8.16 -17.12
N PRO A 126 16.63 -8.27 -18.18
CA PRO A 126 18.08 -8.14 -18.05
C PRO A 126 18.47 -6.82 -17.39
N GLN A 127 19.38 -6.87 -16.42
CA GLN A 127 19.86 -5.66 -15.73
C GLN A 127 20.58 -4.74 -16.72
N ARG A 128 20.14 -3.48 -16.76
CA ARG A 128 20.73 -2.41 -17.57
C ARG A 128 20.73 -1.11 -16.79
N PRO A 129 21.75 -0.24 -16.93
CA PRO A 129 21.69 1.12 -16.42
C PRO A 129 20.54 1.88 -17.09
N ILE A 130 19.67 2.51 -16.30
CA ILE A 130 18.55 3.34 -16.75
C ILE A 130 18.60 4.66 -16.00
N ALA A 131 18.34 5.76 -16.70
CA ALA A 131 18.13 7.07 -16.10
C ALA A 131 16.65 7.45 -16.25
N VAL A 132 16.07 7.97 -15.17
CA VAL A 132 14.75 8.60 -15.16
C VAL A 132 15.00 10.09 -15.03
N ALA A 133 14.55 10.86 -16.02
CA ALA A 133 14.77 12.30 -16.14
C ALA A 133 13.47 13.07 -15.87
#